data_AF-A0AAN9CUL9-F1
#
_entry.id   AF-A0AAN9CUL9-F1
#
_cell.length_a   1.000
_cell.length_b   1.000
_cell.length_c   1.000
_cell.angle_alpha   90.00
_cell.angle_beta   90.00
_cell.angle_gamma   90.00
#
_symmetry.space_group_name_H-M   'P 1'
#
loop_
_entity.id
_entity.type
_entity.pdbx_description
1 polymer ?
#
loop_
_entity_poly.entity_id
_entity_poly.type
_entity_poly.pdbx_seq_one_letter_code
_entity_poly.pdbx_strand_id
1 'polypeptide(L)' 'MDPFGETNGKKNRILKNWSSFAQAKGCALKWTWNDVPHPRQEDGHSCGVHVLMFAQALLEGKGFVDGYASVDIYPS' A
#
# COMPACT_ATOMS: atom_id res chain seq x y z
N MET A 1 1.59 1.03 1.60
CA MET A 1 0.30 0.53 2.07
C MET A 1 0.56 -0.77 2.84
N ASP A 2 0.25 -0.74 4.12
CA ASP A 2 0.22 -1.87 5.05
C ASP A 2 -1.22 -1.91 5.61
N PRO A 3 -2.05 -2.90 5.25
CA PRO A 3 -3.45 -2.93 5.66
C PRO A 3 -3.64 -3.00 7.19
N PHE A 4 -2.62 -3.43 7.95
CA PHE A 4 -2.66 -3.45 9.42
C PHE A 4 -2.17 -2.16 10.08
N GLY A 5 -1.71 -1.21 9.26
CA GLY A 5 -1.23 0.09 9.68
C GLY A 5 0.29 0.24 9.58
N GLU A 6 0.69 1.42 9.14
CA GLU A 6 2.08 1.80 8.97
C GLU A 6 2.65 2.46 10.23
N THR A 7 3.92 2.15 10.52
CA THR A 7 4.71 2.90 11.50
C THR A 7 5.82 3.68 10.80
N ASN A 8 6.23 4.82 11.36
CA ASN A 8 7.33 5.61 10.80
C ASN A 8 8.63 4.79 10.63
N GLY A 9 8.90 3.86 11.55
CA GLY A 9 10.05 2.96 11.43
C GLY A 9 9.96 2.01 10.23
N LYS A 10 8.79 1.38 10.02
CA LYS A 10 8.53 0.52 8.85
C LYS A 10 8.63 1.32 7.56
N LYS A 11 8.00 2.50 7.52
CA LYS A 11 8.12 3.45 6.41
C LYS A 11 9.60 3.68 6.14
N ASN A 12 10.35 4.35 7.02
CA ASN A 12 11.76 4.73 6.77
C ASN A 12 12.66 3.59 6.24
N ARG A 13 12.49 2.36 6.76
CA ARG A 13 13.23 1.18 6.27
C ARG A 13 12.88 0.82 4.82
N ILE A 14 11.59 0.86 4.45
CA ILE A 14 11.14 0.63 3.08
C ILE A 14 11.74 1.72 2.14
N LEU A 15 11.94 2.98 2.59
CA LEU A 15 12.40 4.07 1.69
C LEU A 15 13.81 3.73 1.29
N LYS A 16 14.59 3.42 2.32
CA LYS A 16 16.02 3.20 2.22
C LYS A 16 16.25 2.04 1.27
N ASN A 17 15.52 0.94 1.46
CA ASN A 17 15.63 -0.24 0.61
C ASN A 17 15.26 0.08 -0.86
N TRP A 18 14.12 0.74 -1.09
CA TRP A 18 13.70 1.10 -2.46
C TRP A 18 14.61 2.14 -3.11
N SER A 19 15.06 3.14 -2.36
CA SER A 19 16.00 4.17 -2.84
C SER A 19 17.33 3.53 -3.24
N SER A 20 17.89 2.65 -2.39
CA SER A 20 19.11 1.90 -2.70
C SER A 20 18.93 1.01 -3.92
N PHE A 21 17.82 0.30 -4.03
CA PHE A 21 17.51 -0.53 -5.20
C PHE A 21 17.40 0.31 -6.48
N ALA A 22 16.64 1.41 -6.44
CA ALA A 22 16.47 2.31 -7.57
C ALA A 22 17.80 2.93 -8.01
N GLN A 23 18.63 3.37 -7.06
CA GLN A 23 19.97 3.88 -7.32
C GLN A 23 20.84 2.84 -8.04
N ALA A 24 20.81 1.57 -7.58
CA ALA A 24 21.54 0.48 -8.22
C ALA A 24 21.03 0.17 -9.66
N LYS A 25 19.81 0.61 -10.01
CA LYS A 25 19.24 0.54 -11.35
C LYS A 25 19.45 1.81 -12.19
N GLY A 26 20.22 2.78 -11.69
CA GLY A 26 20.49 4.05 -12.38
C GLY A 26 19.48 5.16 -12.10
N CYS A 27 18.49 4.93 -11.23
CA CYS A 27 17.51 5.93 -10.83
C CYS A 27 17.99 6.65 -9.55
N ALA A 28 18.84 7.67 -9.71
CA ALA A 28 19.46 8.41 -8.60
C ALA A 28 18.59 9.55 -8.01
N LEU A 29 17.29 9.60 -8.32
CA LEU A 29 16.39 10.63 -7.80
C LEU A 29 16.11 10.43 -6.32
N LYS A 30 15.70 11.51 -5.63
CA LYS A 30 15.24 11.45 -4.24
C LYS A 30 13.83 10.84 -4.21
N TRP A 31 13.70 9.68 -3.58
CA TRP A 31 12.40 9.06 -3.34
C TRP A 31 11.76 9.64 -2.09
N THR A 32 10.45 9.81 -2.14
CA THR A 32 9.62 10.22 -1.00
C THR A 32 8.42 9.29 -0.87
N TRP A 33 7.68 9.44 0.21
CA TRP A 33 6.44 8.73 0.47
C TRP A 33 5.26 9.63 0.19
N ASN A 34 4.16 9.02 -0.21
CA ASN A 34 2.85 9.61 -0.10
C ASN A 34 1.99 8.68 0.74
N ASP A 35 1.27 9.24 1.70
CA ASP A 35 0.24 8.53 2.45
C ASP A 35 -1.07 8.67 1.68
N VAL A 36 -1.62 7.53 1.27
CA VAL A 36 -2.91 7.44 0.58
C VAL A 36 -3.88 6.79 1.56
N PRO A 37 -4.98 7.47 1.95
CA PRO A 37 -5.95 6.89 2.87
C PRO A 37 -6.51 5.56 2.35
N HIS A 38 -6.53 4.55 3.20
CA HIS A 38 -7.11 3.25 2.92
C HIS A 38 -7.76 2.65 4.18
N PRO A 39 -8.76 1.78 4.04
CA PRO A 39 -9.33 1.11 5.19
C PRO A 39 -8.32 0.15 5.84
N ARG A 40 -8.41 0.03 7.16
CA ARG A 40 -7.62 -0.90 7.95
C ARG A 40 -8.24 -2.29 7.86
N GLN A 41 -7.41 -3.31 7.73
CA GLN A 41 -7.84 -4.70 7.82
C GLN A 41 -8.10 -5.09 9.28
N GLU A 42 -9.18 -5.84 9.49
CA GLU A 42 -9.62 -6.31 10.81
C GLU A 42 -9.41 -7.83 11.00
N ASP A 43 -9.16 -8.58 9.93
CA ASP A 43 -8.91 -10.03 9.96
C ASP A 43 -7.42 -10.37 9.74
N GLY A 44 -7.06 -11.66 9.74
CA GLY A 44 -5.67 -12.13 9.52
C GLY A 44 -5.32 -12.57 8.10
N HIS A 45 -6.24 -12.54 7.14
CA HIS A 45 -6.11 -13.24 5.84
C HIS A 45 -6.46 -12.40 4.60
N SER A 46 -7.11 -11.25 4.72
CA SER A 46 -7.54 -10.41 3.59
C SER A 46 -6.50 -9.38 3.12
N CYS A 47 -5.26 -9.44 3.63
CA CYS A 47 -4.23 -8.45 3.32
C CYS A 47 -3.91 -8.36 1.82
N GLY A 48 -3.92 -9.51 1.12
CA GLY A 48 -3.75 -9.56 -0.32
C GLY A 48 -4.86 -8.81 -1.07
N VAL A 49 -6.12 -8.97 -0.64
CA VAL A 49 -7.27 -8.28 -1.25
C VAL A 49 -7.18 -6.78 -1.02
N HIS A 50 -6.86 -6.35 0.20
CA HIS A 50 -6.67 -4.93 0.51
C HIS A 50 -5.55 -4.30 -0.35
N VAL A 51 -4.44 -5.00 -0.55
CA VAL A 51 -3.34 -4.53 -1.41
C VAL A 51 -3.75 -4.43 -2.88
N LEU A 52 -4.50 -5.41 -3.40
CA LEU A 52 -4.98 -5.39 -4.79
C LEU A 52 -5.95 -4.24 -5.04
N MET A 53 -6.90 -4.02 -4.14
CA MET A 53 -7.85 -2.91 -4.24
C MET A 53 -7.16 -1.55 -4.17
N PHE A 54 -6.14 -1.43 -3.29
CA PHE A 54 -5.29 -0.24 -3.24
C PHE A 54 -4.56 0.00 -4.56
N ALA A 55 -3.97 -1.05 -5.16
CA ALA A 55 -3.29 -0.94 -6.45
C ALA A 55 -4.25 -0.55 -7.57
N GLN A 56 -5.47 -1.11 -7.61
CA GLN A 56 -6.49 -0.74 -8.57
C GLN A 56 -6.87 0.74 -8.44
N ALA A 57 -7.14 1.21 -7.22
CA ALA A 57 -7.49 2.61 -6.98
C ALA A 57 -6.39 3.58 -7.45
N LEU A 58 -5.11 3.24 -7.22
CA LEU A 58 -3.98 4.02 -7.72
C LEU A 58 -3.92 4.06 -9.25
N LEU A 59 -4.17 2.93 -9.92
CA LEU A 59 -4.19 2.86 -11.39
C LEU A 59 -5.35 3.67 -11.99
N GLU A 60 -6.47 3.76 -11.28
CA GLU A 60 -7.62 4.60 -11.63
C GLU A 60 -7.39 6.09 -11.30
N GLY A 61 -6.25 6.46 -10.73
CA GLY A 61 -5.92 7.84 -10.37
C GLY A 61 -6.66 8.33 -9.12
N LYS A 62 -7.22 7.43 -8.31
CA LYS A 62 -7.91 7.80 -7.07
C LYS A 62 -6.90 8.18 -5.99
N GLY A 63 -7.19 9.26 -5.27
CA GLY A 63 -6.39 9.73 -4.13
C GLY A 63 -6.69 9.02 -2.80
N PHE A 64 -7.58 8.03 -2.82
CA PHE A 64 -8.02 7.26 -1.67
C PHE A 64 -8.60 5.90 -2.13
N VAL A 65 -8.69 4.96 -1.20
CA VAL A 65 -9.39 3.68 -1.43
C VAL A 65 -10.73 3.72 -0.70
N ASP A 66 -11.82 3.50 -1.44
CA ASP A 66 -13.17 3.35 -0.88
C ASP A 66 -13.24 2.18 0.12
N GLY A 67 -14.18 2.25 1.06
CA GLY A 67 -14.44 1.18 2.03
C GLY A 67 -14.71 -0.16 1.34
N TYR A 68 -14.11 -1.23 1.85
CA TYR A 68 -14.36 -2.57 1.35
C TYR A 68 -15.74 -3.01 1.82
N ALA A 69 -16.71 -3.14 0.90
CA ALA A 69 -17.94 -3.84 1.22
C ALA A 69 -17.55 -5.28 1.60
N SER A 70 -17.85 -5.69 2.83
CA SER A 70 -17.57 -7.04 3.37
C SER A 70 -18.29 -8.17 2.63
N VAL A 71 -18.88 -7.89 1.47
CA VAL A 71 -19.89 -8.71 0.80
C VAL A 71 -19.29 -9.60 -0.30
N ASP A 72 -18.08 -9.31 -0.80
CA ASP A 72 -17.59 -9.97 -2.03
C ASP A 72 -16.30 -10.79 -1.89
N ILE A 73 -15.73 -10.94 -0.69
CA ILE A 73 -14.44 -11.65 -0.53
C ILE A 73 -14.61 -13.15 -0.27
N TYR A 74 -15.81 -13.60 0.13
CA TYR A 74 -16.16 -15.01 0.22
C TYR A 74 -17.55 -15.24 -0.35
N PRO A 75 -17.71 -15.86 -1.54
CA PRO A 75 -19.01 -16.42 -1.89
C PRO A 75 -19.34 -17.52 -0.87
N SER A 76 -20.48 -17.36 -0.19
CA SER A 76 -21.09 -18.38 0.66
C SER A 76 -21.33 -19.69 -0.07
#